data_AF-A0A9E2BBA0-F1
#
_entry.id   AF-A0A9E2BBA0-F1
#
_cell.length_a   1.000
_cell.length_b   1.000
_cell.length_c   1.000
_cell.angle_alpha   90.00
_cell.angle_beta   90.00
_cell.angle_gamma   90.00
#
_symmetry.space_group_name_H-M   'P 1'
#
loop_
_entity.id
_entity.type
_entity.pdbx_description
1 polymer ?
#
loop_
_entity_poly.entity_id
_entity_poly.type
_entity_poly.pdbx_seq_one_letter_code
_entity_poly.pdbx_strand_id
1 'polypeptide(L)'
;MEPNVDLIEYEGRSFFIVGTAHVSKDSAELVEKTIRERSPDTVAVELCESRFESLSNPQRWKETDIYTVIKSGRAYVLMAQLALSSFQKKLADEFGVRPGEEMHRAISVSEETGAELHLADREIRTTLKRAWATAGFWTLMKVLYQTILSTFHAQEISREDIEKMKQGDQLAMVLDEFSGSLPGVKVALIDERDKYLAEKIRNAPGDTVVAVVGAAHVPGIKRAFGAAVDLDVLDELPPPKRIFKVIGWGIPLLVLGLIVAGFVTSGRETTEQMVLAWVLANGISAAIGTLIALAHPLTIAAAFFAAPITSLNPTIAAGWVCGLVEAYLRKPRVADLESIGDDLGTIGGIWRNRVIKVLLVVVLANLGSSVGTFIGVGWITALLGVGASTG
;
A
#
# COMPACT_ATOMS: atom_id res chain seq x y z
N MET A 1 -16.30 28.41 21.64
CA MET A 1 -16.22 27.33 20.64
C MET A 1 -16.00 26.04 21.39
N GLU A 2 -16.59 24.95 20.92
CA GLU A 2 -16.32 23.62 21.48
C GLU A 2 -14.85 23.26 21.25
N PRO A 3 -14.21 22.51 22.17
CA PRO A 3 -12.87 22.00 21.92
C PRO A 3 -12.86 21.19 20.61
N ASN A 4 -11.85 21.40 19.76
CA ASN A 4 -11.65 20.76 18.44
C ASN A 4 -12.55 21.26 17.28
N VAL A 5 -13.24 22.39 17.44
CA VAL A 5 -13.90 23.08 16.31
C VAL A 5 -13.30 24.47 16.14
N ASP A 6 -12.60 24.67 15.03
CA ASP A 6 -12.02 25.95 14.64
C ASP A 6 -12.91 26.66 13.61
N LEU A 7 -13.07 27.99 13.72
CA LEU A 7 -13.73 28.82 12.71
C LEU A 7 -12.69 29.59 11.90
N ILE A 8 -12.83 29.55 10.58
CA ILE A 8 -12.09 30.40 9.64
C ILE A 8 -13.12 31.21 8.85
N GLU A 9 -13.00 32.52 8.87
CA GLU A 9 -13.76 33.42 7.99
C GLU A 9 -12.88 33.80 6.81
N TYR A 10 -13.37 33.57 5.58
CA TYR A 10 -12.63 33.88 4.36
C TYR A 10 -13.58 34.32 3.26
N GLU A 11 -13.33 35.50 2.67
CA GLU A 11 -14.15 36.08 1.59
C GLU A 11 -15.65 36.15 1.89
N GLY A 12 -16.02 36.40 3.15
CA GLY A 12 -17.43 36.48 3.58
C GLY A 12 -18.11 35.14 3.85
N ARG A 13 -17.37 34.03 3.73
CA ARG A 13 -17.82 32.66 3.97
C ARG A 13 -17.28 32.13 5.31
N SER A 14 -18.01 31.22 5.93
CA SER A 14 -17.68 30.63 7.24
C SER A 14 -17.30 29.16 7.10
N PHE A 15 -16.09 28.80 7.56
CA PHE A 15 -15.57 27.45 7.52
C PHE A 15 -15.34 26.92 8.93
N PHE A 16 -16.10 25.90 9.33
CA PHE A 16 -15.96 25.21 10.61
C PHE A 16 -15.10 23.96 10.41
N ILE A 17 -13.86 23.97 10.90
CA ILE A 17 -12.92 22.85 10.79
C ILE A 17 -13.03 21.99 12.05
N VAL A 18 -13.57 20.78 11.92
CA VAL A 18 -13.75 19.80 12.98
C VAL A 18 -12.58 18.82 12.95
N GLY A 19 -11.72 18.89 13.97
CA GLY A 19 -10.58 17.99 14.14
C GLY A 19 -10.99 16.68 14.82
N THR A 20 -10.78 15.54 14.16
CA THR A 20 -11.22 14.23 14.63
C THR A 20 -10.07 13.28 14.95
N ALA A 21 -10.26 12.39 15.91
CA ALA A 21 -9.42 11.22 16.11
C ALA A 21 -10.10 9.97 15.50
N HIS A 22 -9.46 9.32 14.53
CA HIS A 22 -10.04 8.28 13.65
C HIS A 22 -10.54 6.97 14.32
N VAL A 23 -10.50 6.91 15.66
CA VAL A 23 -10.96 5.78 16.49
C VAL A 23 -11.70 6.27 17.75
N SER A 24 -12.26 7.48 17.71
CA SER A 24 -12.93 8.10 18.86
C SER A 24 -14.42 8.27 18.59
N LYS A 25 -15.25 7.64 19.44
CA LYS A 25 -16.71 7.83 19.43
C LYS A 25 -17.09 9.30 19.67
N ASP A 26 -16.39 9.97 20.58
CA ASP A 26 -16.59 11.39 20.89
C ASP A 26 -16.36 12.28 19.65
N SER A 27 -15.44 11.90 18.76
CA SER A 27 -15.23 12.60 17.49
C SER A 27 -16.44 12.47 16.55
N ALA A 28 -17.06 11.29 16.47
CA ALA A 28 -18.25 11.08 15.64
C ALA A 28 -19.47 11.86 16.18
N GLU A 29 -19.64 11.90 17.51
CA GLU A 29 -20.70 12.67 18.17
C GLU A 29 -20.50 14.18 17.97
N LEU A 30 -19.26 14.67 18.07
CA LEU A 30 -18.91 16.08 17.83
C LEU A 30 -19.19 16.50 16.38
N VAL A 31 -18.85 15.63 15.41
CA VAL A 31 -19.12 15.86 13.98
C VAL A 31 -20.61 16.00 13.74
N GLU A 32 -21.41 15.05 14.23
CA GLU A 32 -22.87 15.11 14.09
C GLU A 32 -23.44 16.39 14.68
N LYS A 33 -23.05 16.70 15.92
CA LYS A 33 -23.52 17.88 16.63
C LYS A 33 -23.20 19.15 15.84
N THR A 34 -21.97 19.28 15.37
CA THR A 34 -21.52 20.46 14.62
C THR A 34 -22.31 20.61 13.32
N ILE A 35 -22.50 19.55 12.55
CA ILE A 35 -23.26 19.62 11.29
C ILE A 35 -24.71 20.04 11.55
N ARG A 36 -25.37 19.44 12.56
CA ARG A 36 -26.77 19.76 12.88
C ARG A 36 -26.96 21.17 13.44
N GLU A 37 -26.04 21.66 14.28
CA GLU A 37 -26.13 22.99 14.87
C GLU A 37 -25.80 24.11 13.87
N ARG A 38 -24.88 23.85 12.94
CA ARG A 38 -24.45 24.83 11.95
C ARG A 38 -25.30 24.84 10.69
N SER A 39 -26.03 23.75 10.40
CA SER A 39 -26.83 23.59 9.18
C SER A 39 -26.08 24.08 7.94
N PRO A 40 -24.87 23.54 7.66
CA PRO A 40 -24.03 24.04 6.59
C PRO A 40 -24.64 23.77 5.21
N ASP A 41 -24.26 24.58 4.23
CA ASP A 41 -24.55 24.33 2.83
C ASP A 41 -23.74 23.13 2.30
N THR A 42 -22.55 22.92 2.86
CA THR A 42 -21.63 21.85 2.42
C THR A 42 -20.87 21.24 3.59
N VAL A 43 -20.76 19.91 3.56
CA VAL A 43 -19.91 19.11 4.44
C VAL A 43 -18.72 18.60 3.65
N ALA A 44 -17.53 19.09 3.96
CA ALA A 44 -16.28 18.65 3.36
C ALA A 44 -15.65 17.55 4.23
N VAL A 45 -15.21 16.44 3.63
CA VAL A 45 -14.61 15.30 4.37
C VAL A 45 -13.20 14.99 3.86
N GLU A 46 -12.30 14.58 4.77
CA GLU A 46 -10.93 14.12 4.45
C GLU A 46 -10.91 12.73 3.79
N LEU A 47 -11.68 12.59 2.70
CA LEU A 47 -11.78 11.40 1.89
C LEU A 47 -11.54 11.75 0.42
N CYS A 48 -10.90 10.82 -0.27
CA CYS A 48 -10.84 10.80 -1.73
C CYS A 48 -11.88 9.81 -2.25
N GLU A 49 -12.21 9.88 -3.55
CA GLU A 49 -13.22 9.04 -4.20
C GLU A 49 -13.01 7.56 -3.87
N SER A 50 -11.78 7.05 -4.03
CA SER A 50 -11.49 5.64 -3.77
C SER A 50 -11.72 5.20 -2.33
N ARG A 51 -11.50 6.08 -1.34
CA ARG A 51 -11.76 5.81 0.08
C ARG A 51 -13.22 5.99 0.43
N PHE A 52 -13.90 6.98 -0.16
CA PHE A 52 -15.34 7.14 -0.04
C PHE A 52 -16.05 5.88 -0.57
N GLU A 53 -15.74 5.42 -1.78
CA GLU A 53 -16.29 4.18 -2.33
C GLU A 53 -16.04 2.97 -1.41
N SER A 54 -14.84 2.88 -0.82
CA SER A 54 -14.47 1.77 0.07
C SER A 54 -15.22 1.81 1.40
N LEU A 55 -15.47 3.01 1.95
CA LEU A 55 -16.24 3.19 3.18
C LEU A 55 -17.74 2.97 2.96
N SER A 56 -18.27 3.49 1.84
CA SER A 56 -19.67 3.37 1.47
C SER A 56 -20.03 1.97 0.96
N ASN A 57 -19.07 1.23 0.41
CA ASN A 57 -19.30 -0.10 -0.14
C ASN A 57 -18.20 -1.12 0.27
N PRO A 58 -18.16 -1.51 1.57
CA PRO A 58 -17.12 -2.39 2.11
C PRO A 58 -17.13 -3.82 1.52
N GLN A 59 -18.21 -4.20 0.81
CA GLN A 59 -18.33 -5.49 0.14
C GLN A 59 -17.82 -5.49 -1.32
N ARG A 60 -17.35 -4.37 -1.87
CA ARG A 60 -16.93 -4.26 -3.30
C ARG A 60 -15.86 -5.26 -3.74
N TRP A 61 -14.99 -5.72 -2.84
CA TRP A 61 -14.02 -6.77 -3.17
C TRP A 61 -14.70 -8.11 -3.51
N LYS A 62 -15.93 -8.36 -3.03
CA LYS A 62 -16.74 -9.54 -3.43
C LYS A 62 -17.10 -9.51 -4.91
N GLU A 63 -17.14 -8.33 -5.52
CA GLU A 63 -17.44 -8.12 -6.93
C GLU A 63 -16.17 -8.06 -7.80
N THR A 64 -14.99 -8.07 -7.17
CA THR A 64 -13.72 -8.04 -7.90
C THR A 64 -13.43 -9.38 -8.56
N ASP A 65 -13.26 -9.37 -9.88
CA ASP A 65 -12.78 -10.54 -10.61
C ASP A 65 -11.30 -10.83 -10.31
N ILE A 66 -11.07 -11.83 -9.46
CA ILE A 66 -9.76 -12.32 -9.05
C ILE A 66 -8.90 -12.68 -10.28
N TYR A 67 -9.49 -13.26 -11.33
CA TYR A 67 -8.76 -13.64 -12.53
C TYR A 67 -8.12 -12.42 -13.20
N THR A 68 -8.91 -11.36 -13.36
CA THR A 68 -8.45 -10.07 -13.90
C THR A 68 -7.38 -9.43 -13.01
N VAL A 69 -7.49 -9.55 -11.69
CA VAL A 69 -6.47 -9.05 -10.75
C VAL A 69 -5.13 -9.78 -10.89
N ILE A 70 -5.16 -11.11 -10.99
CA ILE A 70 -3.96 -11.93 -11.19
C ILE A 70 -3.30 -11.59 -12.53
N LYS A 71 -4.10 -11.55 -13.61
CA LYS A 71 -3.61 -11.25 -14.96
C LYS A 71 -3.03 -9.85 -15.09
N SER A 72 -3.57 -8.88 -14.33
CA SER A 72 -3.03 -7.51 -14.29
C SER A 72 -1.84 -7.35 -13.34
N GLY A 73 -1.39 -8.42 -12.69
CA GLY A 73 -0.30 -8.40 -11.71
C GLY A 73 -0.60 -7.63 -10.45
N ARG A 74 -1.87 -7.30 -10.18
CA ARG A 74 -2.30 -6.54 -9.01
C ARG A 74 -2.62 -7.41 -7.80
N ALA A 75 -2.26 -8.70 -7.84
CA ALA A 75 -2.51 -9.64 -6.75
C ALA A 75 -1.94 -9.17 -5.41
N TYR A 76 -0.76 -8.54 -5.40
CA TYR A 76 -0.14 -8.00 -4.19
C TYR A 76 -0.93 -6.80 -3.63
N VAL A 77 -1.50 -5.95 -4.49
CA VAL A 77 -2.33 -4.81 -4.08
C VAL A 77 -3.60 -5.31 -3.42
N LEU A 78 -4.26 -6.29 -4.04
CA LEU A 78 -5.45 -6.91 -3.47
C LEU A 78 -5.13 -7.58 -2.13
N MET A 79 -4.02 -8.32 -2.02
CA MET A 79 -3.61 -8.89 -0.72
C MET A 79 -3.38 -7.82 0.34
N ALA A 80 -2.70 -6.72 0.00
CA ALA A 80 -2.47 -5.63 0.94
C ALA A 80 -3.77 -4.95 1.39
N GLN A 81 -4.71 -4.72 0.47
CA GLN A 81 -6.03 -4.17 0.79
C GLN A 81 -6.81 -5.09 1.72
N LEU A 82 -6.88 -6.38 1.40
CA LEU A 82 -7.61 -7.34 2.23
C LEU A 82 -6.97 -7.49 3.62
N ALA A 83 -5.64 -7.45 3.71
CA ALA A 83 -4.93 -7.48 5.00
C ALA A 83 -5.25 -6.24 5.85
N LEU A 84 -5.27 -5.06 5.23
CA LEU A 84 -5.66 -3.82 5.90
C LEU A 84 -7.12 -3.87 6.37
N SER A 85 -8.05 -4.34 5.53
CA SER A 85 -9.45 -4.51 5.91
C SER A 85 -9.64 -5.51 7.06
N SER A 86 -8.90 -6.62 7.07
CA SER A 86 -8.90 -7.57 8.19
C SER A 86 -8.40 -6.93 9.49
N PHE A 87 -7.32 -6.14 9.40
CA PHE A 87 -6.81 -5.37 10.54
C PHE A 87 -7.82 -4.35 11.06
N GLN A 88 -8.48 -3.60 10.17
CA GLN A 88 -9.54 -2.65 10.52
C GLN A 88 -10.74 -3.34 11.19
N LYS A 89 -11.17 -4.50 10.67
CA LYS A 89 -12.23 -5.31 11.28
C LYS A 89 -11.85 -5.72 12.71
N LYS A 90 -10.62 -6.20 12.91
CA LYS A 90 -10.12 -6.59 14.23
C LYS A 90 -10.12 -5.43 15.23
N LEU A 91 -9.69 -4.23 14.81
CA LEU A 91 -9.74 -3.04 15.64
C LEU A 91 -11.20 -2.67 16.00
N ALA A 92 -12.13 -2.79 15.05
CA ALA A 92 -13.54 -2.53 15.30
C ALA A 92 -14.14 -3.50 16.34
N ASP A 93 -13.79 -4.79 16.26
CA ASP A 93 -14.24 -5.81 17.22
C ASP A 93 -13.65 -5.59 18.62
N GLU A 94 -12.39 -5.13 18.72
CA GLU A 94 -11.67 -4.96 19.99
C GLU A 94 -12.02 -3.64 20.70
N PHE A 95 -12.16 -2.55 19.95
CA PHE A 95 -12.41 -1.21 20.49
C PHE A 95 -13.87 -0.77 20.39
N GLY A 96 -14.74 -1.55 19.74
CA GLY A 96 -16.16 -1.23 19.56
C GLY A 96 -16.42 0.02 18.70
N VAL A 97 -15.39 0.56 18.06
CA VAL A 97 -15.45 1.73 17.18
C VAL A 97 -14.87 1.32 15.83
N ARG A 98 -15.65 1.49 14.76
CA ARG A 98 -15.14 1.27 13.40
C ARG A 98 -14.15 2.39 13.08
N PRO A 99 -12.91 2.09 12.67
CA PRO A 99 -12.01 3.14 12.20
C PRO A 99 -12.66 3.93 11.06
N GLY A 100 -12.70 5.26 11.17
CA GLY A 100 -13.39 6.12 10.21
C GLY A 100 -14.87 6.39 10.50
N GLU A 101 -15.39 6.01 11.67
CA GLU A 101 -16.78 6.26 12.07
C GLU A 101 -17.14 7.76 12.02
N GLU A 102 -16.20 8.65 12.35
CA GLU A 102 -16.38 10.09 12.25
C GLU A 102 -16.67 10.56 10.82
N MET A 103 -16.01 9.94 9.83
CA MET A 103 -16.20 10.28 8.42
C MET A 103 -17.51 9.67 7.91
N HIS A 104 -17.83 8.44 8.30
CA HIS A 104 -19.13 7.84 7.99
C HIS A 104 -20.27 8.67 8.59
N ARG A 105 -20.11 9.18 9.82
CA ARG A 105 -21.12 10.02 10.46
C ARG A 105 -21.27 11.35 9.72
N ALA A 106 -20.16 11.98 9.30
CA ALA A 106 -20.21 13.19 8.49
C ALA A 106 -21.02 12.99 7.20
N ILE A 107 -20.76 11.89 6.47
CA ILE A 107 -21.48 11.53 5.25
C ILE A 107 -22.98 11.35 5.54
N SER A 108 -23.33 10.48 6.48
CA SER A 108 -24.75 10.19 6.78
C SER A 108 -25.51 11.44 7.23
N VAL A 109 -24.91 12.26 8.11
CA VAL A 109 -25.57 13.48 8.59
C VAL A 109 -25.70 14.51 7.48
N SER A 110 -24.72 14.62 6.57
CA SER A 110 -24.83 15.52 5.40
C SER A 110 -26.02 15.16 4.50
N GLU A 111 -26.24 13.87 4.25
CA GLU A 111 -27.39 13.38 3.49
C GLU A 111 -28.72 13.64 4.21
N GLU A 112 -28.76 13.42 5.53
CA GLU A 112 -29.94 13.69 6.36
C GLU A 112 -30.32 15.18 6.40
N THR A 113 -29.32 16.08 6.45
CA THR A 113 -29.55 17.54 6.49
C THR A 113 -29.71 18.15 5.11
N GLY A 114 -29.47 17.39 4.03
CA GLY A 114 -29.48 17.89 2.65
C GLY A 114 -28.30 18.80 2.31
N ALA A 115 -27.21 18.73 3.09
CA ALA A 115 -25.99 19.47 2.81
C ALA A 115 -25.22 18.76 1.68
N GLU A 116 -24.57 19.54 0.81
CA GLU A 116 -23.76 18.95 -0.26
C GLU A 116 -22.52 18.26 0.34
N LEU A 117 -22.22 17.03 -0.09
CA LEU A 117 -21.03 16.32 0.33
C LEU A 117 -19.85 16.66 -0.60
N HIS A 118 -18.75 17.17 -0.04
CA HIS A 118 -17.53 17.49 -0.78
C HIS A 118 -16.35 16.62 -0.36
N LEU A 119 -15.83 15.79 -1.26
CA LEU A 119 -14.62 15.00 -1.03
C LEU A 119 -13.39 15.91 -1.15
N ALA A 120 -12.76 16.21 -0.01
CA ALA A 120 -11.73 17.25 0.08
C ALA A 120 -10.29 16.72 -0.03
N ASP A 121 -10.08 15.40 -0.11
CA ASP A 121 -8.73 14.85 -0.06
C ASP A 121 -8.23 14.28 -1.39
N ARG A 122 -6.91 14.23 -1.51
CA ARG A 122 -6.19 13.69 -2.65
C ARG A 122 -6.31 12.18 -2.70
N GLU A 123 -6.25 11.63 -3.91
CA GLU A 123 -6.21 10.18 -4.11
C GLU A 123 -5.09 9.54 -3.30
N ILE A 124 -5.46 8.58 -2.43
CA ILE A 124 -4.53 7.95 -1.48
C ILE A 124 -3.36 7.27 -2.19
N ARG A 125 -3.59 6.73 -3.39
CA ARG A 125 -2.54 6.15 -4.24
C ARG A 125 -1.52 7.19 -4.67
N THR A 126 -1.96 8.40 -4.98
CA THR A 126 -1.09 9.52 -5.37
C THR A 126 -0.29 9.97 -4.16
N THR A 127 -0.94 10.22 -3.02
CA THR A 127 -0.31 10.59 -1.75
C THR A 127 0.77 9.58 -1.34
N LEU A 128 0.45 8.28 -1.34
CA LEU A 128 1.43 7.24 -1.02
C LEU A 128 2.58 7.26 -2.02
N LYS A 129 2.33 7.19 -3.33
CA LYS A 129 3.40 7.16 -4.34
C LYS A 129 4.34 8.35 -4.25
N ARG A 130 3.82 9.54 -3.95
CA ARG A 130 4.64 10.74 -3.73
C ARG A 130 5.50 10.60 -2.50
N ALA A 131 4.95 10.13 -1.37
CA ALA A 131 5.72 9.84 -0.16
C ALA A 131 6.84 8.82 -0.40
N TRP A 132 6.58 7.76 -1.18
CA TRP A 132 7.61 6.79 -1.58
C TRP A 132 8.68 7.42 -2.49
N ALA A 133 8.28 8.30 -3.40
CA ALA A 133 9.20 8.98 -4.31
C ALA A 133 10.12 9.99 -3.58
N THR A 134 9.59 10.67 -2.56
CA THR A 134 10.34 11.67 -1.75
C THR A 134 11.16 11.03 -0.64
N ALA A 135 10.75 9.88 -0.10
CA ALA A 135 11.52 9.17 0.92
C ALA A 135 12.92 8.78 0.44
N GLY A 136 13.07 8.35 -0.81
CA GLY A 136 14.32 7.82 -1.34
C GLY A 136 14.63 6.39 -0.84
N PHE A 137 15.43 5.64 -1.61
CA PHE A 137 15.69 4.21 -1.37
C PHE A 137 16.33 3.94 0.00
N TRP A 138 17.28 4.78 0.43
CA TRP A 138 18.00 4.59 1.69
C TRP A 138 17.12 4.77 2.93
N THR A 139 16.21 5.74 2.87
CA THR A 139 15.24 6.00 3.93
C THR A 139 14.28 4.83 4.06
N LEU A 140 13.82 4.27 2.94
CA LEU A 140 13.01 3.07 2.95
C LEU A 140 13.74 1.87 3.57
N MET A 141 15.00 1.65 3.20
CA MET A 141 15.81 0.58 3.79
C MET A 141 16.03 0.77 5.29
N LYS A 142 16.21 2.02 5.76
CA LYS A 142 16.30 2.35 7.18
C LYS A 142 15.00 2.05 7.92
N VAL A 143 13.86 2.49 7.40
CA VAL A 143 12.55 2.19 8.01
C VAL A 143 12.33 0.67 8.08
N LEU A 144 12.57 -0.05 6.99
CA LEU A 144 12.45 -1.50 6.96
C LEU A 144 13.36 -2.18 8.00
N TYR A 145 14.63 -1.76 8.08
CA TYR A 145 15.58 -2.27 9.07
C TYR A 145 15.13 -1.97 10.51
N GLN A 146 14.66 -0.76 10.78
CA GLN A 146 14.16 -0.35 12.10
C GLN A 146 12.88 -1.11 12.48
N THR A 147 11.95 -1.34 11.55
CA THR A 147 10.75 -2.15 11.80
C THR A 147 11.10 -3.61 12.05
N ILE A 148 12.05 -4.17 11.31
CA ILE A 148 12.52 -5.54 11.54
C ILE A 148 13.18 -5.64 12.93
N LEU A 149 14.09 -4.72 13.26
CA LEU A 149 14.71 -4.63 14.57
C LEU A 149 13.69 -4.47 15.70
N SER A 150 12.72 -3.57 15.54
CA SER A 150 11.69 -3.33 16.56
C SER A 150 10.80 -4.55 16.75
N THR A 151 10.50 -5.30 15.68
CA THR A 151 9.75 -6.56 15.77
C THR A 151 10.54 -7.64 16.51
N PHE A 152 11.87 -7.69 16.34
CA PHE A 152 12.74 -8.62 17.08
C PHE A 152 12.98 -8.18 18.54
N HIS A 153 12.93 -6.88 18.83
CA HIS A 153 13.06 -6.32 20.19
C HIS A 153 11.71 -6.10 20.90
N ALA A 154 10.57 -6.34 20.25
CA ALA A 154 9.23 -6.14 20.80
C ALA A 154 8.87 -7.10 21.95
N GLN A 155 9.79 -7.98 22.36
CA GLN A 155 9.56 -8.92 23.46
C GLN A 155 9.76 -8.32 24.87
N GLU A 156 10.21 -7.07 24.99
CA GLU A 156 10.37 -6.39 26.29
C GLU A 156 9.67 -5.03 26.32
N ILE A 157 8.34 -5.00 26.12
CA ILE A 157 7.56 -3.80 26.44
C ILE A 157 7.05 -3.94 27.88
N SER A 158 7.61 -3.14 28.79
CA SER A 158 7.24 -3.15 30.20
C SER A 158 5.91 -2.39 30.41
N ARG A 159 5.20 -2.67 31.52
CA ARG A 159 4.00 -1.91 31.90
C ARG A 159 4.27 -0.40 32.10
N GLU A 160 5.51 -0.05 32.43
CA GLU A 160 5.96 1.33 32.60
C GLU A 160 6.07 2.08 31.28
N ASP A 161 6.43 1.40 30.19
CA ASP A 161 6.48 1.97 28.84
C ASP A 161 5.07 2.21 28.28
N ILE A 162 4.12 1.34 28.63
CA ILE A 162 2.70 1.49 28.26
C ILE A 162 2.06 2.69 28.98
N GLU A 163 2.40 2.97 30.24
CA GLU A 163 1.89 4.15 30.94
C GLU A 163 2.49 5.46 30.42
N LYS A 164 3.76 5.45 30.01
CA LYS A 164 4.41 6.59 29.35
C LYS A 164 3.73 6.96 28.02
N MET A 165 3.33 5.97 27.23
CA MET A 165 2.61 6.21 25.96
C MET A 165 1.20 6.81 26.13
N LYS A 166 0.58 6.73 27.31
CA LYS A 166 -0.75 7.31 27.57
C LYS A 166 -0.73 8.83 27.79
N GLN A 167 0.44 9.42 28.04
CA GLN A 167 0.57 10.87 28.19
C GLN A 167 0.62 11.50 26.79
N GLY A 168 -0.38 12.31 26.46
CA GLY A 168 -0.59 12.86 25.10
C GLY A 168 0.63 13.59 24.48
N ASP A 169 1.57 14.05 25.30
CA ASP A 169 2.84 14.66 24.88
C ASP A 169 3.83 13.67 24.24
N GLN A 170 3.74 12.37 24.54
CA GLN A 170 4.64 11.37 23.96
C GLN A 170 4.26 10.99 22.53
N LEU A 171 2.97 11.03 22.18
CA LEU A 171 2.55 10.81 20.79
C LEU A 171 3.07 11.95 19.89
N ALA A 172 3.04 13.19 20.40
CA ALA A 172 3.60 14.35 19.72
C ALA A 172 5.13 14.23 19.57
N MET A 173 5.86 13.78 20.62
CA MET A 173 7.31 13.52 20.53
C MET A 173 7.64 12.38 19.55
N VAL A 174 6.89 11.28 19.56
CA VAL A 174 7.08 10.18 18.59
C VAL A 174 6.81 10.67 17.17
N LEU A 175 5.76 11.48 16.96
CA LEU A 175 5.46 12.10 15.67
C LEU A 175 6.52 13.13 15.25
N ASP A 176 7.13 13.84 16.19
CA ASP A 176 8.22 14.81 15.95
C ASP A 176 9.55 14.10 15.64
N GLU A 177 9.85 12.99 16.32
CA GLU A 177 11.01 12.14 16.02
C GLU A 177 10.85 11.39 14.68
N PHE A 178 9.63 10.96 14.36
CA PHE A 178 9.28 10.43 13.03
C PHE A 178 9.39 11.50 11.94
N SER A 179 9.00 12.74 12.26
CA SER A 179 9.12 13.91 11.40
C SER A 179 10.58 14.28 11.11
N GLY A 180 11.45 14.22 12.14
CA GLY A 180 12.88 14.51 12.02
C GLY A 180 13.66 13.44 11.27
N SER A 181 13.26 12.17 11.38
CA SER A 181 13.92 11.04 10.72
C SER A 181 13.49 10.84 9.27
N LEU A 182 12.27 11.27 8.88
CA LEU A 182 11.70 11.08 7.54
C LEU A 182 11.13 12.38 6.93
N PRO A 183 11.92 13.46 6.80
CA PRO A 183 11.40 14.77 6.39
C PRO A 183 10.71 14.74 5.02
N GLY A 184 11.22 13.96 4.06
CA GLY A 184 10.58 13.82 2.74
C GLY A 184 9.21 13.12 2.79
N VAL A 185 9.01 12.22 3.74
CA VAL A 185 7.72 11.53 3.95
C VAL A 185 6.72 12.47 4.61
N LYS A 186 7.16 13.24 5.62
CA LYS A 186 6.34 14.29 6.25
C LYS A 186 5.83 15.30 5.23
N VAL A 187 6.72 15.80 4.37
CA VAL A 187 6.34 16.76 3.33
C VAL A 187 5.22 16.20 2.45
N ALA A 188 5.34 14.96 2.01
CA ALA A 188 4.36 14.37 1.09
C ALA A 188 3.04 13.91 1.75
N LEU A 189 3.09 13.38 2.98
CA LEU A 189 1.92 12.83 3.68
C LEU A 189 1.16 13.88 4.51
N ILE A 190 1.85 14.92 4.98
CA ILE A 190 1.29 15.94 5.85
C ILE A 190 1.30 17.29 5.14
N ASP A 191 2.46 17.88 4.87
CA ASP A 191 2.51 19.29 4.43
C ASP A 191 1.85 19.54 3.05
N GLU A 192 2.06 18.65 2.08
CA GLU A 192 1.36 18.70 0.78
C GLU A 192 -0.14 18.42 0.93
N ARG A 193 -0.49 17.49 1.83
CA ARG A 193 -1.87 17.07 2.06
C ARG A 193 -2.67 18.17 2.74
N ASP A 194 -2.07 18.88 3.69
CA ASP A 194 -2.65 20.05 4.36
C ASP A 194 -3.00 21.16 3.36
N LYS A 195 -2.10 21.42 2.41
CA LYS A 195 -2.32 22.39 1.32
C LYS A 195 -3.45 21.96 0.41
N TYR A 196 -3.47 20.68 0.02
CA TYR A 196 -4.52 20.12 -0.81
C TYR A 196 -5.89 20.21 -0.14
N LEU A 197 -5.97 19.81 1.14
CA LEU A 197 -7.17 19.90 1.96
C LEU A 197 -7.65 21.34 2.10
N ALA A 198 -6.76 22.27 2.43
CA ALA A 198 -7.10 23.68 2.58
C ALA A 198 -7.72 24.27 1.30
N GLU A 199 -7.10 24.01 0.14
CA GLU A 199 -7.58 24.46 -1.16
C GLU A 199 -8.93 23.85 -1.52
N LYS A 200 -9.10 22.53 -1.33
CA LYS A 200 -10.36 21.83 -1.61
C LYS A 200 -11.50 22.26 -0.69
N ILE A 201 -11.22 22.45 0.61
CA ILE A 201 -12.21 22.95 1.57
C ILE A 201 -12.62 24.37 1.21
N ARG A 202 -11.66 25.25 0.85
CA ARG A 202 -11.95 26.63 0.45
C ARG A 202 -12.83 26.70 -0.80
N ASN A 203 -12.59 25.83 -1.77
CA ASN A 203 -13.33 25.75 -3.03
C ASN A 203 -14.61 24.89 -2.95
N ALA A 204 -14.95 24.35 -1.77
CA ALA A 204 -16.24 23.71 -1.56
C ALA A 204 -17.38 24.73 -1.82
N PRO A 205 -18.56 24.33 -2.32
CA PRO A 205 -19.67 25.25 -2.56
C PRO A 205 -20.32 25.78 -1.26
N GLY A 206 -21.20 26.79 -1.39
CA GLY A 206 -22.00 27.34 -0.29
C GLY A 206 -21.29 28.37 0.60
N ASP A 207 -22.03 29.06 1.47
CA ASP A 207 -21.49 30.12 2.33
C ASP A 207 -21.03 29.60 3.70
N THR A 208 -21.65 28.51 4.16
CA THR A 208 -21.29 27.83 5.40
C THR A 208 -20.81 26.42 5.12
N VAL A 209 -19.53 26.15 5.42
CA VAL A 209 -18.90 24.85 5.21
C VAL A 209 -18.47 24.24 6.54
N VAL A 210 -18.80 22.98 6.78
CA VAL A 210 -18.23 22.18 7.87
C VAL A 210 -17.23 21.19 7.28
N ALA A 211 -15.96 21.30 7.64
CA ALA A 211 -14.91 20.39 7.19
C ALA A 211 -14.53 19.41 8.30
N VAL A 212 -14.66 18.12 8.04
CA VAL A 212 -14.30 17.03 8.96
C VAL A 212 -12.96 16.45 8.53
N VAL A 213 -11.93 16.66 9.37
CA VAL A 213 -10.54 16.31 9.09
C VAL A 213 -9.87 15.71 10.32
N GLY A 214 -8.85 14.89 10.13
CA GLY A 214 -7.99 14.41 11.20
C GLY A 214 -7.34 15.57 11.96
N ALA A 215 -7.33 15.50 13.29
CA ALA A 215 -6.86 16.57 14.16
C ALA A 215 -5.41 17.02 13.85
N ALA A 216 -4.58 16.12 13.32
CA ALA A 216 -3.20 16.41 12.92
C ALA A 216 -3.10 17.39 11.73
N HIS A 217 -4.13 17.46 10.87
CA HIS A 217 -4.14 18.30 9.67
C HIS A 217 -4.66 19.73 9.95
N VAL A 218 -5.44 19.93 11.02
CA VAL A 218 -6.05 21.23 11.36
C VAL A 218 -5.04 22.39 11.40
N PRO A 219 -3.88 22.28 12.09
CA PRO A 219 -2.92 23.38 12.14
C PRO A 219 -2.33 23.74 10.76
N GLY A 220 -2.12 22.74 9.89
CA GLY A 220 -1.60 22.93 8.55
C GLY A 220 -2.63 23.56 7.61
N ILE A 221 -3.87 23.10 7.67
CA ILE A 221 -5.00 23.67 6.92
C ILE A 221 -5.15 25.16 7.25
N LYS A 222 -5.16 25.52 8.54
CA LYS A 222 -5.27 26.93 8.99
C LYS A 222 -4.14 27.81 8.44
N ARG A 223 -2.91 27.28 8.38
CA ARG A 223 -1.77 28.03 7.80
C ARG A 223 -1.88 28.18 6.27
N ALA A 224 -2.43 27.18 5.58
CA ALA A 224 -2.51 27.16 4.13
C ALA A 224 -3.78 27.81 3.55
N PHE A 225 -4.82 28.04 4.37
CA PHE A 225 -6.16 28.45 3.92
C PHE A 225 -6.18 29.71 3.03
N GLY A 226 -5.35 30.70 3.33
CA GLY A 226 -5.28 31.95 2.57
C GLY A 226 -4.32 31.93 1.36
N ALA A 227 -3.61 30.83 1.12
CA ALA A 227 -2.65 30.73 0.03
C ALA A 227 -3.26 29.99 -1.17
N ALA A 228 -3.04 30.50 -2.39
CA ALA A 228 -3.40 29.76 -3.60
C ALA A 228 -2.49 28.53 -3.74
N VAL A 229 -3.08 27.34 -3.84
CA VAL A 229 -2.37 26.08 -4.03
C VAL A 229 -2.73 25.54 -5.41
N ASP A 230 -1.71 25.27 -6.21
CA ASP A 230 -1.87 24.57 -7.47
C ASP A 230 -2.08 23.07 -7.20
N LEU A 231 -3.33 22.62 -7.35
CA LEU A 231 -3.72 21.23 -7.15
C LEU A 231 -3.14 20.30 -8.22
N ASP A 232 -2.96 20.77 -9.45
CA ASP A 232 -2.48 19.95 -10.57
C ASP A 232 -1.06 19.44 -10.27
N VAL A 233 -0.21 20.29 -9.70
CA VAL A 233 1.15 19.92 -9.24
C VAL A 233 1.14 18.86 -8.14
N LEU A 234 0.11 18.88 -7.28
CA LEU A 234 -0.04 17.94 -6.17
C LEU A 234 -0.67 16.61 -6.61
N ASP A 235 -1.46 16.61 -7.69
CA ASP A 235 -2.07 15.43 -8.31
C ASP A 235 -1.15 14.71 -9.30
N GLU A 236 -0.19 15.42 -9.89
CA GLU A 236 0.80 14.81 -10.75
C GLU A 236 1.69 13.81 -9.99
N LEU A 237 1.80 12.61 -10.55
CA LEU A 237 2.74 11.62 -10.08
C LEU A 237 4.14 11.95 -10.60
N PRO A 238 5.18 11.90 -9.76
CA PRO A 238 6.54 12.02 -10.25
C PRO A 238 6.76 10.93 -11.32
N PRO A 239 7.29 11.28 -12.50
CA PRO A 239 7.40 10.34 -13.60
C PRO A 239 8.23 9.13 -13.16
N PRO A 240 7.85 7.90 -13.56
CA PRO A 240 8.63 6.73 -13.24
C PRO A 240 10.06 6.94 -13.74
N LYS A 241 11.03 6.84 -12.84
CA LYS A 241 12.44 7.03 -13.19
C LYS A 241 12.76 6.11 -14.37
N ARG A 242 13.35 6.64 -15.44
CA ARG A 242 13.73 5.86 -16.65
C ARG A 242 14.50 4.59 -16.30
N ILE A 243 15.21 4.61 -15.17
CA ILE A 243 15.90 3.48 -14.57
C ILE A 243 15.05 2.21 -14.45
N PHE A 244 13.74 2.30 -14.20
CA PHE A 244 12.88 1.09 -14.09
C PHE A 244 12.63 0.43 -15.45
N LYS A 245 12.52 1.21 -16.53
CA LYS A 245 12.46 0.67 -17.90
C LYS A 245 13.81 0.09 -18.31
N VAL A 246 14.91 0.76 -17.95
CA VAL A 246 16.27 0.32 -18.22
C VAL A 246 16.60 -0.95 -17.44
N ILE A 247 16.23 -1.07 -16.17
CA ILE A 247 16.43 -2.29 -15.36
C ILE A 247 15.58 -3.44 -15.91
N GLY A 248 14.31 -3.18 -16.24
CA GLY A 248 13.38 -4.21 -16.73
C GLY A 248 13.86 -4.91 -18.01
N TRP A 249 14.47 -4.19 -18.94
CA TRP A 249 15.10 -4.78 -20.13
C TRP A 249 16.59 -5.05 -19.99
N GLY A 250 17.26 -4.35 -19.08
CA GLY A 250 18.69 -4.48 -18.84
C GLY A 250 19.07 -5.84 -18.29
N ILE A 251 18.25 -6.43 -17.42
CA ILE A 251 18.51 -7.78 -16.90
C ILE A 251 18.38 -8.84 -18.02
N PRO A 252 17.28 -8.91 -18.80
CA PRO A 252 17.20 -9.82 -19.95
C PRO A 252 18.36 -9.65 -20.95
N LEU A 253 18.70 -8.41 -21.29
CA LEU A 253 19.79 -8.11 -22.23
C LEU A 253 21.16 -8.49 -21.65
N LEU A 254 21.38 -8.27 -20.35
CA LEU A 254 22.60 -8.70 -19.66
C LEU A 254 22.74 -10.22 -19.69
N VAL A 255 21.68 -10.94 -19.30
CA VAL A 255 21.70 -12.41 -19.28
C VAL A 255 21.94 -12.98 -20.69
N LEU A 256 21.21 -12.45 -21.68
CA LEU A 256 21.41 -12.86 -23.08
C LEU A 256 22.83 -12.53 -23.56
N GLY A 257 23.33 -11.34 -23.23
CA GLY A 257 24.69 -10.91 -23.55
C GLY A 257 25.76 -11.80 -22.92
N LEU A 258 25.60 -12.19 -21.65
CA LEU A 258 26.50 -13.11 -20.96
C LEU A 258 26.49 -14.49 -21.65
N ILE A 259 25.31 -15.04 -21.97
CA ILE A 259 25.19 -16.33 -22.67
C ILE A 259 25.87 -16.28 -24.04
N VAL A 260 25.65 -15.20 -24.82
CA VAL A 260 26.32 -15.01 -26.13
C VAL A 260 27.83 -14.89 -25.95
N ALA A 261 28.30 -14.12 -24.95
CA ALA A 261 29.72 -14.00 -24.65
C ALA A 261 30.34 -15.37 -24.32
N GLY A 262 29.68 -16.17 -23.47
CA GLY A 262 30.13 -17.52 -23.13
C GLY A 262 30.24 -18.44 -24.33
N PHE A 263 29.33 -18.31 -25.28
CA PHE A 263 29.40 -19.06 -26.54
C PHE A 263 30.61 -18.67 -27.38
N VAL A 264 30.89 -17.37 -27.47
CA VAL A 264 32.01 -16.84 -28.26
C VAL A 264 33.36 -17.12 -27.61
N THR A 265 33.48 -17.02 -26.28
CA THR A 265 34.77 -17.11 -25.58
C THR A 265 35.10 -18.51 -25.06
N SER A 266 34.09 -19.23 -24.57
CA SER A 266 34.25 -20.48 -23.81
C SER A 266 33.66 -21.69 -24.54
N GLY A 267 32.97 -21.46 -25.66
CA GLY A 267 32.42 -22.50 -26.51
C GLY A 267 31.09 -23.08 -26.02
N ARG A 268 30.65 -24.13 -26.72
CA ARG A 268 29.30 -24.70 -26.58
C ARG A 268 29.04 -25.31 -25.20
N GLU A 269 29.99 -26.05 -24.65
CA GLU A 269 29.82 -26.77 -23.38
C GLU A 269 29.55 -25.82 -22.20
N THR A 270 30.36 -24.76 -22.06
CA THR A 270 30.14 -23.73 -21.02
C THR A 270 28.82 -23.01 -21.22
N THR A 271 28.42 -22.74 -22.47
CA THR A 271 27.13 -22.09 -22.77
C THR A 271 25.94 -22.95 -22.34
N GLU A 272 26.00 -24.27 -22.58
CA GLU A 272 24.97 -25.20 -22.12
C GLU A 272 24.86 -25.18 -20.58
N GLN A 273 25.98 -25.14 -19.87
CA GLN A 273 26.01 -25.01 -18.41
C GLN A 273 25.42 -23.67 -17.94
N MET A 274 25.67 -22.56 -18.65
CA MET A 274 25.11 -21.25 -18.32
C MET A 274 23.59 -21.19 -18.51
N VAL A 275 23.07 -21.80 -19.58
CA VAL A 275 21.63 -21.94 -19.79
C VAL A 275 21.01 -22.80 -18.69
N LEU A 276 21.66 -23.92 -18.34
CA LEU A 276 21.19 -24.78 -17.25
C LEU A 276 21.20 -24.03 -15.90
N ALA A 277 22.25 -23.27 -15.60
CA ALA A 277 22.34 -22.43 -14.41
C ALA A 277 21.18 -21.42 -14.33
N TRP A 278 20.85 -20.76 -15.45
CA TRP A 278 19.72 -19.85 -15.53
C TRP A 278 18.38 -20.54 -15.21
N VAL A 279 18.15 -21.68 -15.86
CA VAL A 279 16.91 -22.47 -15.72
C VAL A 279 16.77 -22.99 -14.30
N LEU A 280 17.83 -23.57 -13.73
CA LEU A 280 17.78 -24.12 -12.38
C LEU A 280 17.63 -23.03 -11.32
N ALA A 281 18.37 -21.93 -11.42
CA ALA A 281 18.27 -20.84 -10.45
C ALA A 281 16.85 -20.25 -10.42
N ASN A 282 16.29 -19.89 -11.58
CA ASN A 282 14.94 -19.34 -11.64
C ASN A 282 13.87 -20.38 -11.28
N GLY A 283 13.96 -21.57 -11.87
CA GLY A 283 12.97 -22.60 -11.70
C GLY A 283 12.88 -23.10 -10.25
N ILE A 284 14.02 -23.41 -9.63
CA ILE A 284 14.04 -23.92 -8.25
C ILE A 284 13.59 -22.83 -7.27
N SER A 285 14.10 -21.60 -7.39
CA SER A 285 13.70 -20.53 -6.46
C SER A 285 12.21 -20.19 -6.55
N ALA A 286 11.63 -20.16 -7.76
CA ALA A 286 10.19 -19.98 -7.94
C ALA A 286 9.38 -21.17 -7.40
N ALA A 287 9.84 -22.40 -7.66
CA ALA A 287 9.22 -23.61 -7.11
C ALA A 287 9.22 -23.61 -5.58
N ILE A 288 10.32 -23.26 -4.93
CA ILE A 288 10.42 -23.09 -3.48
C ILE A 288 9.41 -22.04 -2.99
N GLY A 289 9.31 -20.88 -3.66
CA GLY A 289 8.31 -19.87 -3.33
C GLY A 289 6.88 -20.43 -3.35
N THR A 290 6.52 -21.17 -4.40
CA THR A 290 5.19 -21.82 -4.46
C THR A 290 5.02 -22.97 -3.47
N LEU A 291 6.10 -23.66 -3.11
CA LEU A 291 6.07 -24.71 -2.10
C LEU A 291 5.78 -24.12 -0.72
N ILE A 292 6.36 -22.97 -0.38
CA ILE A 292 6.07 -22.24 0.87
C ILE A 292 4.57 -21.86 0.94
N ALA A 293 3.96 -21.51 -0.20
CA ALA A 293 2.52 -21.26 -0.29
C ALA A 293 1.66 -22.53 -0.12
N LEU A 294 2.26 -23.72 -0.03
CA LEU A 294 1.59 -25.02 -0.12
C LEU A 294 0.71 -25.13 -1.37
N ALA A 295 1.27 -24.71 -2.51
CA ALA A 295 0.62 -24.78 -3.82
C ALA A 295 0.35 -26.22 -4.26
N HIS A 296 -0.52 -26.41 -5.24
CA HIS A 296 -0.71 -27.71 -5.86
C HIS A 296 0.60 -28.19 -6.54
N PRO A 297 0.95 -29.49 -6.53
CA PRO A 297 2.18 -29.98 -7.16
C PRO A 297 2.36 -29.56 -8.64
N LEU A 298 1.26 -29.53 -9.40
CA LEU A 298 1.26 -29.03 -10.79
C LEU A 298 1.59 -27.54 -10.88
N THR A 299 1.20 -26.74 -9.89
CA THR A 299 1.55 -25.31 -9.82
C THR A 299 3.02 -25.13 -9.48
N ILE A 300 3.59 -25.98 -8.63
CA ILE A 300 5.04 -25.98 -8.33
C ILE A 300 5.83 -26.34 -9.59
N ALA A 301 5.38 -27.34 -10.35
CA ALA A 301 5.97 -27.66 -11.65
C ALA A 301 5.83 -26.50 -12.64
N ALA A 302 4.64 -25.87 -12.71
CA ALA A 302 4.43 -24.69 -13.55
C ALA A 302 5.38 -23.54 -13.18
N ALA A 303 5.62 -23.30 -11.89
CA ALA A 303 6.58 -22.30 -11.42
C ALA A 303 8.00 -22.59 -11.91
N PHE A 304 8.44 -23.85 -11.82
CA PHE A 304 9.76 -24.28 -12.26
C PHE A 304 10.00 -23.99 -13.75
N PHE A 305 9.02 -24.28 -14.61
CA PHE A 305 9.16 -24.08 -16.05
C PHE A 305 8.85 -22.65 -16.51
N ALA A 306 7.92 -21.96 -15.86
CA ALA A 306 7.54 -20.60 -16.25
C ALA A 306 8.60 -19.56 -15.84
N ALA A 307 9.24 -19.73 -14.68
CA ALA A 307 10.14 -18.72 -14.14
C ALA A 307 11.34 -18.37 -15.04
N PRO A 308 12.10 -19.33 -15.61
CA PRO A 308 13.25 -19.01 -16.47
C PRO A 308 12.88 -18.21 -17.72
N ILE A 309 11.68 -18.43 -18.25
CA ILE A 309 11.17 -17.77 -19.46
C ILE A 309 10.65 -16.38 -19.12
N THR A 310 9.83 -16.30 -18.06
CA THR A 310 9.21 -15.05 -17.62
C THR A 310 10.21 -14.07 -17.02
N SER A 311 11.26 -14.53 -16.34
CA SER A 311 12.35 -13.67 -15.87
C SER A 311 13.11 -12.96 -17.00
N LEU A 312 13.10 -13.51 -18.22
CA LEU A 312 13.66 -12.88 -19.43
C LEU A 312 12.66 -11.99 -20.17
N ASN A 313 11.41 -11.90 -19.68
CA ASN A 313 10.38 -11.07 -20.26
C ASN A 313 9.70 -10.19 -19.20
N PRO A 314 10.00 -8.89 -19.13
CA PRO A 314 9.44 -8.00 -18.11
C PRO A 314 7.91 -7.80 -18.24
N THR A 315 7.26 -8.31 -19.30
CA THR A 315 5.82 -8.15 -19.52
C THR A 315 4.98 -9.28 -18.92
N ILE A 316 5.56 -10.43 -18.57
CA ILE A 316 4.84 -11.59 -18.02
C ILE A 316 5.61 -12.08 -16.80
N ALA A 317 4.93 -12.21 -15.66
CA ALA A 317 5.55 -12.70 -14.43
C ALA A 317 5.23 -14.18 -14.17
N ALA A 318 6.19 -14.92 -13.60
CA ALA A 318 6.04 -16.35 -13.25
C ALA A 318 4.77 -16.60 -12.40
N GLY A 319 4.52 -15.72 -11.44
CA GLY A 319 3.38 -15.80 -10.55
C GLY A 319 2.03 -15.67 -11.25
N TRP A 320 1.94 -15.01 -12.40
CA TRP A 320 0.67 -14.98 -13.16
C TRP A 320 0.33 -16.37 -13.68
N VAL A 321 1.33 -17.06 -14.26
CA VAL A 321 1.17 -18.44 -14.73
C VAL A 321 0.79 -19.35 -13.56
N CYS A 322 1.52 -19.27 -12.44
CA CYS A 322 1.24 -20.07 -11.26
C CYS A 322 -0.14 -19.79 -10.66
N GLY A 323 -0.53 -18.52 -10.55
CA GLY A 323 -1.83 -18.11 -10.02
C GLY A 323 -2.99 -18.61 -10.87
N LEU A 324 -2.87 -18.56 -12.20
CA LEU A 324 -3.88 -19.10 -13.11
C LEU A 324 -4.00 -20.62 -13.00
N VAL A 325 -2.87 -21.34 -12.94
CA VAL A 325 -2.85 -22.79 -12.74
C VAL A 325 -3.46 -23.17 -11.39
N GLU A 326 -3.06 -22.49 -10.32
CA GLU A 326 -3.59 -22.74 -8.97
C GLU A 326 -5.09 -22.45 -8.88
N ALA A 327 -5.56 -21.34 -9.46
CA ALA A 327 -6.97 -20.97 -9.48
C ALA A 327 -7.80 -22.01 -10.25
N TYR A 328 -7.29 -22.47 -11.40
CA TYR A 328 -7.95 -23.50 -12.20
C TYR A 328 -8.07 -24.83 -11.44
N LEU A 329 -7.02 -25.23 -10.72
CA LEU A 329 -6.97 -26.49 -9.98
C LEU A 329 -7.82 -26.45 -8.70
N ARG A 330 -7.76 -25.36 -7.92
CA ARG A 330 -8.47 -25.26 -6.64
C ARG A 330 -9.92 -24.78 -6.74
N LYS A 331 -10.28 -24.11 -7.84
CA LYS A 331 -11.62 -23.56 -8.11
C LYS A 331 -12.18 -22.78 -6.91
N PRO A 332 -11.66 -21.57 -6.62
CA PRO A 332 -12.16 -20.73 -5.53
C PRO A 332 -13.67 -20.45 -5.69
N ARG A 333 -14.39 -20.39 -4.56
CA ARG A 333 -15.85 -20.19 -4.52
C ARG A 333 -16.21 -18.84 -3.93
N VAL A 334 -17.47 -18.43 -4.12
CA VAL A 334 -18.02 -17.21 -3.49
C VAL A 334 -17.94 -17.30 -1.96
N ALA A 335 -18.14 -18.46 -1.35
CA ALA A 335 -17.96 -18.63 0.10
C ALA A 335 -16.52 -18.38 0.55
N ASP A 336 -15.52 -18.76 -0.27
CA ASP A 336 -14.11 -18.46 0.04
C ASP A 336 -13.85 -16.96 -0.04
N LEU A 337 -14.52 -16.24 -0.94
CA LEU A 337 -14.52 -14.78 -0.94
C LEU A 337 -15.08 -14.29 0.39
N GLU A 338 -16.32 -14.64 0.75
CA GLU A 338 -17.01 -14.12 1.93
C GLU A 338 -16.24 -14.26 3.25
N SER A 339 -15.43 -15.31 3.43
CA SER A 339 -14.63 -15.54 4.64
C SER A 339 -13.23 -14.91 4.63
N ILE A 340 -12.82 -14.21 3.56
CA ILE A 340 -11.45 -13.67 3.42
C ILE A 340 -11.02 -12.80 4.61
N GLY A 341 -11.89 -11.92 5.08
CA GLY A 341 -11.57 -10.99 6.17
C GLY A 341 -11.20 -11.70 7.47
N ASP A 342 -11.86 -12.83 7.75
CA ASP A 342 -11.62 -13.64 8.94
C ASP A 342 -10.40 -14.54 8.75
N ASP A 343 -10.27 -15.14 7.57
CA ASP A 343 -9.18 -16.07 7.26
C ASP A 343 -7.82 -15.34 7.18
N LEU A 344 -7.76 -14.07 6.74
CA LEU A 344 -6.52 -13.29 6.74
C LEU A 344 -5.99 -12.96 8.14
N GLY A 345 -6.86 -12.91 9.14
CA GLY A 345 -6.48 -12.60 10.52
C GLY A 345 -5.71 -13.73 11.21
N THR A 346 -5.61 -14.90 10.57
CA THR A 346 -4.95 -16.09 11.14
C THR A 346 -4.01 -16.75 10.15
N ILE A 347 -2.88 -17.26 10.63
CA ILE A 347 -1.93 -18.02 9.80
C ILE A 347 -2.62 -19.23 9.15
N GLY A 348 -3.48 -19.92 9.91
CA GLY A 348 -4.24 -21.06 9.38
C GLY A 348 -5.22 -20.69 8.28
N GLY A 349 -5.90 -19.54 8.39
CA GLY A 349 -6.86 -19.08 7.38
C GLY A 349 -6.18 -18.68 6.07
N ILE A 350 -5.02 -17.99 6.12
CA ILE A 350 -4.22 -17.63 4.94
C ILE A 350 -3.89 -18.87 4.09
N TRP A 351 -3.51 -19.99 4.73
CA TRP A 351 -3.17 -21.23 4.04
C TRP A 351 -4.38 -22.14 3.74
N ARG A 352 -5.57 -21.86 4.26
CA ARG A 352 -6.77 -22.69 4.02
C ARG A 352 -7.69 -22.08 2.95
N ASN A 353 -7.87 -20.77 2.99
CA ASN A 353 -8.73 -20.06 2.05
C ASN A 353 -8.19 -20.14 0.63
N ARG A 354 -9.03 -20.57 -0.32
CA ARG A 354 -8.58 -20.84 -1.70
C ARG A 354 -8.21 -19.56 -2.45
N VAL A 355 -8.91 -18.46 -2.20
CA VAL A 355 -8.63 -17.16 -2.84
C VAL A 355 -7.30 -16.62 -2.33
N ILE A 356 -7.13 -16.55 -1.00
CA ILE A 356 -5.89 -16.06 -0.38
C ILE A 356 -4.70 -16.89 -0.85
N LYS A 357 -4.86 -18.22 -0.90
CA LYS A 357 -3.81 -19.12 -1.38
C LYS A 357 -3.37 -18.83 -2.82
N VAL A 358 -4.31 -18.61 -3.73
CA VAL A 358 -3.97 -18.26 -5.12
C VAL A 358 -3.16 -16.97 -5.16
N LEU A 359 -3.56 -15.94 -4.41
CA LEU A 359 -2.84 -14.68 -4.35
C LEU A 359 -1.45 -14.83 -3.72
N LEU A 360 -1.33 -15.65 -2.66
CA LEU A 360 -0.07 -15.98 -2.01
C LEU A 360 0.90 -16.69 -2.96
N VAL A 361 0.40 -17.66 -3.74
CA VAL A 361 1.17 -18.34 -4.79
C VAL A 361 1.73 -17.35 -5.81
N VAL A 362 0.92 -16.40 -6.28
CA VAL A 362 1.37 -15.38 -7.25
C VAL A 362 2.52 -14.56 -6.67
N VAL A 363 2.38 -14.09 -5.43
CA VAL A 363 3.39 -13.25 -4.77
C VAL A 363 4.68 -14.02 -4.51
N LEU A 364 4.60 -15.22 -3.93
CA LEU A 364 5.79 -16.01 -3.60
C LEU A 364 6.51 -16.56 -4.84
N ALA A 365 5.78 -16.90 -5.91
CA ALA A 365 6.39 -17.27 -7.19
C ALA A 365 7.19 -16.11 -7.81
N ASN A 366 6.64 -14.90 -7.79
CA ASN A 366 7.33 -13.71 -8.29
C ASN A 366 8.57 -13.36 -7.46
N LEU A 367 8.46 -13.48 -6.13
CA LEU A 367 9.61 -13.29 -5.24
C LEU A 367 10.70 -14.33 -5.52
N GLY A 368 10.32 -15.61 -5.64
CA GLY A 368 11.24 -16.70 -5.97
C GLY A 368 11.92 -16.52 -7.32
N SER A 369 11.19 -16.14 -8.37
CA SER A 369 11.75 -15.82 -9.69
C SER A 369 12.71 -14.63 -9.64
N SER A 370 12.41 -13.60 -8.84
CA SER A 370 13.30 -12.44 -8.64
C SER A 370 14.61 -12.86 -7.97
N VAL A 371 14.55 -13.67 -6.90
CA VAL A 371 15.74 -14.22 -6.24
C VAL A 371 16.54 -15.10 -7.19
N GLY A 372 15.86 -15.98 -7.94
CA GLY A 372 16.48 -16.87 -8.92
C GLY A 372 17.17 -16.12 -10.06
N THR A 373 16.69 -14.93 -10.43
CA THR A 373 17.35 -14.06 -11.40
C THR A 373 18.72 -13.59 -10.91
N PHE A 374 18.82 -13.13 -9.66
CA PHE A 374 20.11 -12.70 -9.09
C PHE A 374 21.09 -13.87 -8.93
N ILE A 375 20.60 -15.02 -8.44
CA ILE A 375 21.40 -16.25 -8.32
C ILE A 375 21.89 -16.70 -9.70
N GLY A 376 21.00 -16.69 -10.70
CA GLY A 376 21.29 -17.08 -12.07
C GLY A 376 22.36 -16.21 -12.71
N VAL A 377 22.25 -14.88 -12.60
CA VAL A 377 23.29 -13.95 -13.08
C VAL A 377 24.63 -14.25 -12.41
N GLY A 378 24.67 -14.38 -11.08
CA GLY A 378 25.89 -14.70 -10.35
C GLY A 378 26.53 -16.01 -10.80
N TRP A 379 25.73 -17.07 -10.95
CA TRP A 379 26.20 -18.39 -11.38
C TRP A 379 26.74 -18.36 -12.82
N ILE A 380 26.04 -17.69 -13.74
CA ILE A 380 26.50 -17.49 -15.13
C ILE A 380 27.84 -16.75 -15.16
N THR A 381 27.99 -15.67 -14.38
CA THR A 381 29.25 -14.91 -14.33
C THR A 381 30.42 -15.72 -13.75
N ALA A 382 30.15 -16.61 -12.80
CA ALA A 382 31.16 -17.52 -12.24
C ALA A 382 31.63 -18.54 -13.29
N LEU A 383 30.71 -19.10 -14.09
CA LEU A 383 31.05 -20.02 -15.18
C LEU A 383 31.87 -19.36 -16.30
N LEU A 384 31.69 -18.06 -16.52
CA LEU A 384 32.50 -17.27 -17.45
C LEU A 384 33.91 -16.93 -16.93
N GLY A 385 34.20 -17.17 -15.65
CA GLY A 385 35.49 -16.84 -15.05
C GLY A 385 35.69 -15.35 -14.76
N VAL A 386 34.63 -14.53 -14.80
CA VAL A 386 34.69 -13.05 -14.64
C VAL A 386 34.96 -12.61 -13.19
N GLY A 387 35.21 -13.55 -12.26
CA GLY A 387 35.48 -13.27 -10.84
C GLY A 387 36.77 -13.85 -10.25
N ALA A 388 37.65 -14.46 -11.06
CA ALA A 388 38.82 -15.21 -10.56
C ALA A 388 40.19 -14.59 -10.91
N SER A 389 40.27 -13.28 -11.18
CA SER A 389 41.52 -12.58 -11.52
C SER A 389 41.87 -11.39 -10.63
N THR A 390 41.49 -11.43 -9.35
CA THR A 390 42.07 -10.56 -8.31
C THR A 390 42.32 -11.39 -7.04
N GLY A 391 43.50 -12.00 -6.98
CA GLY A 391 44.05 -12.68 -5.82
C GLY A 391 45.55 -12.50 -5.80
#